data_AF-A0A832H535-F1
#
_entry.id   AF-A0A832H535-F1
#
_cell.length_a   1.000
_cell.length_b   1.000
_cell.length_c   1.000
_cell.angle_alpha   90.00
_cell.angle_beta   90.00
_cell.angle_gamma   90.00
#
_symmetry.space_group_name_H-M   'P 1'
#
loop_
_entity.id
_entity.type
_entity.pdbx_description
1 polymer ?
#
loop_
_entity_poly.entity_id
_entity_poly.type
_entity_poly.pdbx_seq_one_letter_code
_entity_poly.pdbx_strand_id
1 'polypeptide(L)' 'LYVNEDWRSEGAGAVLMDHLAQIAKENDCTHLAWNADARNTRGLDFYHRLGAEIVEQHGNRCFLRWVPWSAA' A
#
# COMPACT_ATOMS: atom_id res chain seq x y z
N LEU A 1 8.25 -0.36 -0.39
CA LEU A 1 8.30 -0.47 1.08
C LEU A 1 9.04 -1.75 1.46
N TYR A 2 10.00 -1.69 2.38
CA TYR A 2 10.67 -2.89 2.90
C TYR A 2 10.68 -2.85 4.42
N VAL A 3 10.38 -3.99 5.04
CA VAL A 3 10.51 -4.22 6.49
C VAL A 3 11.33 -5.49 6.65
N ASN A 4 12.35 -5.42 7.51
CA ASN A 4 13.19 -6.56 7.85
C ASN A 4 12.30 -7.72 8.35
N GLU A 5 12.64 -8.94 7.94
CA GLU A 5 11.85 -10.14 8.20
C GLU A 5 11.54 -10.36 9.68
N ASP A 6 12.54 -10.13 10.54
CA ASP A 6 12.43 -10.27 11.99
C ASP A 6 11.39 -9.32 12.63
N TRP A 7 11.00 -8.26 11.93
CA TRP A 7 10.11 -7.19 12.42
C TRP A 7 8.79 -7.10 11.63
N ARG A 8 8.51 -8.09 10.78
CA ARG A 8 7.26 -8.14 10.00
C ARG A 8 6.09 -8.49 10.91
N SER A 9 4.90 -8.06 10.50
CA SER A 9 3.63 -8.32 11.21
C SER A 9 3.48 -7.65 12.58
N GLU A 10 4.43 -6.78 12.98
CA GLU A 10 4.35 -5.96 14.20
C GLU A 10 3.78 -4.54 13.95
N GLY A 11 3.17 -4.31 12.78
CA GLY A 11 2.55 -3.02 12.45
C GLY A 11 3.49 -1.98 11.84
N ALA A 12 4.80 -2.22 11.78
CA ALA A 12 5.76 -1.29 11.16
C ALA A 12 5.37 -0.87 9.73
N GLY A 13 4.86 -1.80 8.92
CA GLY A 13 4.38 -1.50 7.57
C GLY A 13 3.19 -0.54 7.54
N ALA A 14 2.26 -0.67 8.50
CA ALA A 14 1.10 0.21 8.59
C ALA A 14 1.51 1.62 9.00
N VAL A 15 2.41 1.76 9.99
CA VAL A 15 2.95 3.06 10.43
C VAL A 15 3.64 3.80 9.29
N LEU A 16 4.45 3.09 8.49
CA LEU A 16 5.11 3.69 7.33
C LEU A 16 4.10 4.16 6.27
N MET A 17 3.08 3.37 5.98
CA MET A 17 2.04 3.76 5.00
C MET A 17 1.17 4.92 5.51
N ASP A 18 0.85 4.95 6.80
CA ASP A 18 0.13 6.06 7.43
C ASP A 18 0.93 7.37 7.36
N HIS A 19 2.24 7.30 7.63
CA HIS A 19 3.10 8.47 7.47
C HIS A 19 3.14 8.97 6.02
N LEU A 20 3.21 8.07 5.03
CA LEU A 20 3.09 8.44 3.62
C LEU A 20 1.73 9.05 3.28
N ALA A 21 0.64 8.57 3.90
CA ALA A 21 -0.69 9.13 3.73
C ALA A 21 -0.77 10.58 4.25
N GLN A 22 -0.15 10.87 5.40
CA GLN A 22 -0.07 12.25 5.92
C GLN A 22 0.70 13.17 4.97
N ILE A 23 1.88 12.73 4.49
CA ILE A 23 2.66 13.50 3.51
C ILE A 23 1.84 13.76 2.24
N ALA A 24 1.16 12.73 1.72
CA ALA A 24 0.31 12.87 0.53
C ALA A 24 -0.81 13.89 0.74
N LYS A 25 -1.45 13.87 1.92
CA LYS A 25 -2.49 14.81 2.29
C LYS A 25 -1.97 16.26 2.41
N GLU A 26 -0.80 16.45 3.02
CA GLU A 26 -0.14 17.76 3.14
C GLU A 26 0.26 18.35 1.77
N ASN A 27 0.45 17.50 0.76
CA ASN A 27 0.82 17.89 -0.60
C ASN A 27 -0.38 17.89 -1.57
N ASP A 28 -1.62 17.88 -1.06
CA ASP A 28 -2.85 17.85 -1.86
C ASP A 28 -2.89 16.74 -2.93
N CYS A 29 -2.25 15.61 -2.64
CA CYS A 29 -2.28 14.45 -3.52
C CYS A 29 -3.69 13.84 -3.51
N THR A 30 -4.12 13.29 -4.66
CA THR A 30 -5.45 12.67 -4.78
C THR A 30 -5.50 11.21 -4.36
N HIS A 31 -4.35 10.51 -4.40
CA HIS A 31 -4.20 9.11 -3.99
C HIS A 31 -2.71 8.73 -3.92
N LEU A 32 -2.42 7.57 -3.34
CA LEU A 32 -1.13 6.91 -3.44
C LEU A 32 -1.22 5.80 -4.49
N ALA A 33 -0.20 5.68 -5.33
CA ALA A 33 -0.10 4.62 -6.34
C ALA A 33 1.28 3.95 -6.30
N TRP A 34 1.31 2.63 -6.41
CA TRP A 34 2.55 1.86 -6.52
C TRP A 34 2.32 0.55 -7.26
N ASN A 35 3.39 -0.21 -7.47
CA ASN A 35 3.33 -1.51 -8.13
C ASN A 35 3.88 -2.59 -7.19
N ALA A 36 3.27 -3.78 -7.25
CA ALA A 36 3.69 -4.96 -6.51
C ALA A 36 3.67 -6.19 -7.42
N ASP A 37 4.49 -7.19 -7.08
CA ASP A 37 4.47 -8.46 -7.80
C ASP A 37 3.25 -9.30 -7.37
N ALA A 38 2.52 -9.86 -8.32
CA ALA A 38 1.36 -10.74 -8.12
C ALA A 38 1.70 -11.97 -7.28
N ARG A 39 2.97 -12.41 -7.31
CA ARG A 39 3.48 -13.52 -6.50
C ARG A 39 3.71 -13.13 -5.04
N ASN A 40 3.76 -11.83 -4.72
CA ASN A 40 3.88 -11.33 -3.36
C ASN A 40 2.50 -11.28 -2.68
N THR A 41 1.87 -12.44 -2.55
CA THR A 41 0.53 -12.59 -1.96
C THR A 41 0.45 -11.95 -0.57
N ARG A 42 1.47 -12.14 0.27
CA ARG A 42 1.54 -11.56 1.62
C ARG A 42 1.53 -10.03 1.62
N GLY A 43 2.22 -9.41 0.66
CA GLY A 43 2.22 -7.96 0.46
C GLY A 43 0.89 -7.46 -0.08
N LEU A 44 0.32 -8.16 -1.07
CA LEU A 44 -0.99 -7.84 -1.64
C LEU A 44 -2.09 -7.90 -0.58
N ASP A 45 -2.11 -8.93 0.27
CA ASP A 45 -3.07 -9.04 1.36
C ASP A 45 -2.91 -7.91 2.38
N PHE A 46 -1.66 -7.49 2.65
CA PHE A 46 -1.39 -6.33 3.50
C PHE A 46 -1.98 -5.05 2.89
N TYR A 47 -1.73 -4.80 1.61
CA TYR A 47 -2.25 -3.62 0.92
C TYR A 47 -3.78 -3.65 0.79
N HIS A 48 -4.37 -4.82 0.57
CA HIS A 48 -5.81 -4.99 0.52
C HIS A 48 -6.46 -4.66 1.87
N ARG A 49 -5.90 -5.15 2.99
CA ARG A 49 -6.35 -4.80 4.35
C ARG A 49 -6.20 -3.31 4.68
N LEU A 50 -5.23 -2.64 4.07
CA LEU A 50 -5.05 -1.19 4.18
C LEU A 50 -6.15 -0.40 3.44
N GLY A 51 -6.90 -1.05 2.54
CA GLY A 51 -7.89 -0.42 1.67
C GLY A 51 -7.34 -0.03 0.28
N ALA A 52 -6.16 -0.54 -0.09
CA ALA A 52 -5.65 -0.37 -1.44
C ALA A 52 -6.30 -1.37 -2.41
N GLU A 53 -6.54 -0.92 -3.63
CA GLU A 53 -7.18 -1.69 -4.69
C GLU A 53 -6.21 -1.90 -5.85
N ILE A 54 -6.29 -3.06 -6.49
CA ILE A 54 -5.57 -3.31 -7.74
C ILE A 54 -6.39 -2.70 -8.88
N VAL A 55 -5.88 -1.64 -9.51
CA VAL A 55 -6.55 -0.95 -10.63
C VAL A 55 -6.18 -1.54 -11.98
N GLU A 56 -5.01 -2.17 -12.08
CA GLU A 56 -4.51 -2.78 -13.31
C GLU A 56 -3.53 -3.92 -13.00
N GLN A 57 -3.42 -4.91 -13.87
CA GLN A 57 -2.43 -5.97 -13.76
C GLN A 57 -1.86 -6.35 -15.14
N HIS A 58 -0.54 -6.30 -15.28
CA HIS A 58 0.19 -6.74 -16.47
C HIS A 58 1.09 -7.92 -16.13
N GLY A 59 0.66 -9.13 -16.50
CA GLY A 59 1.35 -10.36 -16.10
C GLY A 59 1.42 -10.47 -14.57
N ASN A 60 2.64 -10.49 -14.02
CA ASN A 60 2.87 -10.53 -12.58
C ASN A 60 3.01 -9.14 -11.94
N ARG A 61 2.78 -8.03 -12.66
CA ARG A 61 2.84 -6.70 -12.06
C ARG A 61 1.44 -6.18 -11.79
N CYS A 62 1.09 -6.03 -10.52
CA CYS A 62 -0.15 -5.41 -10.07
C CYS A 62 0.11 -3.93 -9.79
N PHE A 63 -0.79 -3.06 -10.27
CA PHE A 63 -0.79 -1.63 -9.97
C PHE A 63 -1.84 -1.37 -8.91
N LEU A 64 -1.39 -0.82 -7.78
CA LEU A 64 -2.24 -0.53 -6.63
C LEU A 64 -2.54 0.96 -6.56
N ARG A 65 -3.77 1.29 -6.17
CA ARG A 65 -4.24 2.61 -5.81
C ARG A 65 -4.80 2.58 -4.40
N TRP A 66 -4.48 3.59 -3.61
CA TRP A 66 -5.04 3.75 -2.26
C TRP A 66 -5.42 5.21 -2.00
N VAL A 67 -6.61 5.42 -1.44
CA VAL A 67 -7.13 6.74 -1.07
C VAL A 67 -7.41 6.74 0.43
N PRO A 68 -6.41 7.06 1.28
CA PRO A 68 -6.51 6.89 2.74
C PRO A 68 -7.65 7.69 3.39
N TRP A 69 -8.02 8.83 2.79
CA TRP A 69 -9.06 9.73 3.26
C TRP A 69 -10.42 9.49 2.60
N SER A 70 -10.50 8.56 1.66
CA SER A 70 -11.78 8.05 1.19
C SER A 70 -12.29 7.09 2.27
N ALA A 71 -12.95 7.62 3.30
CA ALA A 71 -13.71 6.78 4.19
C ALA A 71 -14.72 5.98 3.37
N ALA A 72 -14.74 4.66 3.55
CA ALA A 72 -15.88 3.83 3.16
C ALA A 72 -17.09 4.16 4.04
#